data_AF-A0A2E7ENI3-F1
#
_entry.id   AF-A0A2E7ENI3-F1
#
_cell.length_a   1.000
_cell.length_b   1.000
_cell.length_c   1.000
_cell.angle_alpha   90.00
_cell.angle_beta   90.00
_cell.angle_gamma   90.00
#
_symmetry.space_group_name_H-M   'P 1'
#
loop_
_entity.id
_entity.type
_entity.pdbx_description
1 polymer ?
#
loop_
_entity_poly.entity_id
_entity_poly.type
_entity_poly.pdbx_seq_one_letter_code
_entity_poly.pdbx_strand_id
1 'polypeptide(L)'
;MNGGKETSKLQKLRIRLFALCLGGILGIIVAVIAMSLMGPGQIPELNASSFNQALNQWDSNRLMNYEIEITVQGRQPGRYRTTVQDGEVVSAEFNNNALTNPRTMSTWTVDGMFRTIDYDVQDQLNRDAQDPELTLRAEFNPQYGYPQKYQRIQWGSLNELTWEVTRFEITAPEL
;
A
#
# COMPACT_ATOMS: atom_id res chain seq x y z
N MET A 1 -24.58 28.16 63.95
CA MET A 1 -23.69 27.10 63.41
C MET A 1 -24.09 26.81 61.97
N ASN A 2 -23.43 27.45 60.98
CA ASN A 2 -23.78 27.30 59.55
C ASN A 2 -22.53 27.06 58.67
N GLY A 3 -21.43 26.54 59.25
CA GLY A 3 -20.15 26.34 58.56
C GLY A 3 -19.94 24.97 57.89
N GLY A 4 -20.89 24.03 58.02
CA GLY A 4 -20.74 22.66 57.49
C GLY A 4 -21.19 22.45 56.04
N LYS A 5 -21.92 23.41 55.44
CA LYS A 5 -22.48 23.24 54.09
C LYS A 5 -21.55 23.72 52.96
N GLU A 6 -20.58 24.60 53.25
CA GLU A 6 -19.67 25.14 52.23
C GLU A 6 -18.55 24.18 51.85
N THR A 7 -17.98 23.46 52.82
CA THR A 7 -16.87 22.51 52.59
C THR A 7 -17.28 21.33 51.69
N SER A 8 -18.53 20.88 51.80
CA SER A 8 -19.08 19.77 50.98
C SER A 8 -19.20 20.13 49.49
N LYS A 9 -19.50 21.39 49.16
CA LYS A 9 -19.64 21.85 47.76
C LYS A 9 -18.28 21.92 47.06
N LEU A 10 -17.25 22.41 47.75
CA LEU A 10 -15.88 22.49 47.22
C LEU A 10 -15.28 21.11 46.98
N GLN A 11 -15.56 20.14 47.86
CA GLN A 11 -15.07 18.76 47.70
C GLN A 11 -15.73 18.04 46.51
N LYS A 12 -17.05 18.20 46.32
CA LYS A 12 -17.77 17.65 45.15
C LYS A 12 -17.33 18.29 43.84
N LEU A 13 -17.00 19.59 43.84
CA LEU A 13 -16.48 20.29 42.67
C LEU A 13 -15.07 19.82 42.29
N ARG A 14 -14.19 19.62 43.27
CA ARG A 14 -12.83 19.08 43.05
C ARG A 14 -12.86 17.65 42.50
N ILE A 15 -13.72 16.78 43.03
CA ILE A 15 -13.87 15.40 42.53
C ILE A 15 -14.38 15.39 41.07
N ARG A 16 -15.33 16.26 40.73
CA ARG A 16 -15.84 16.39 39.35
C ARG A 16 -14.76 16.91 38.39
N LEU A 17 -13.99 17.92 38.80
CA LEU A 17 -12.87 18.43 38.01
C LEU A 17 -11.77 17.38 37.81
N PHE A 18 -11.45 16.59 38.84
CA PHE A 18 -10.47 15.51 38.75
C PHE A 18 -10.92 14.39 37.80
N ALA A 19 -12.19 13.99 37.87
CA ALA A 19 -12.78 12.99 36.96
C ALA A 19 -12.78 13.49 35.50
N LEU A 20 -12.98 14.80 35.28
CA LEU A 20 -12.96 15.42 33.95
C LEU A 20 -11.53 15.48 33.38
N CYS A 21 -10.53 15.77 34.20
CA CYS A 21 -9.12 15.76 33.79
C CYS A 21 -8.60 14.34 33.49
N LEU A 22 -8.96 13.34 34.31
CA LEU A 22 -8.59 11.94 34.05
C LEU A 22 -9.27 11.38 32.80
N GLY A 23 -10.55 11.70 32.57
CA GLY A 23 -11.25 11.33 31.34
C GLY A 23 -10.64 11.97 30.09
N GLY A 24 -10.20 13.24 30.20
CA GLY A 24 -9.52 13.93 29.11
C GLY A 24 -8.18 13.31 28.72
N ILE A 25 -7.35 12.93 29.70
CA ILE A 25 -6.04 12.30 29.46
C ILE A 25 -6.24 10.92 28.81
N LEU A 26 -7.17 10.11 29.33
CA LEU A 26 -7.45 8.79 28.77
C LEU A 26 -7.98 8.88 27.33
N GLY A 27 -8.86 9.85 27.05
CA GLY A 27 -9.39 10.11 25.72
C GLY A 27 -8.31 10.51 24.71
N ILE A 28 -7.34 11.36 25.12
CA ILE A 28 -6.21 11.74 24.27
C ILE A 28 -5.32 10.53 23.97
N ILE A 29 -5.02 9.69 24.96
CA ILE A 29 -4.19 8.49 24.76
C ILE A 29 -4.87 7.53 23.77
N VAL A 30 -6.18 7.28 23.93
CA VAL A 30 -6.94 6.43 22.99
C VAL A 30 -6.97 7.03 21.58
N ALA A 31 -7.16 8.34 21.45
CA ALA A 31 -7.16 9.01 20.16
C ALA A 31 -5.77 8.96 19.48
N VAL A 32 -4.68 9.11 20.23
CA VAL A 32 -3.31 8.99 19.72
C VAL A 32 -2.99 7.56 19.28
N ILE A 33 -3.42 6.55 20.05
CA ILE A 33 -3.27 5.13 19.66
C ILE A 33 -4.11 4.81 18.42
N ALA A 34 -5.35 5.30 18.35
CA ALA A 34 -6.20 5.12 17.17
C ALA A 34 -5.58 5.80 15.95
N MET A 35 -5.04 7.03 16.09
CA MET A 35 -4.35 7.74 15.01
C MET A 35 -3.03 7.07 14.60
N SER A 36 -2.27 6.48 15.53
CA SER A 36 -1.03 5.77 15.18
C SER A 36 -1.30 4.45 14.46
N LEU A 37 -2.41 3.78 14.78
CA LEU A 37 -2.90 2.60 14.05
C LEU A 37 -3.57 2.96 12.71
N MET A 38 -3.96 4.22 12.52
CA MET A 38 -4.58 4.75 11.29
C MET A 38 -3.62 5.58 10.42
N GLY A 39 -2.35 5.72 10.81
CA GLY A 39 -1.33 6.31 9.95
C GLY A 39 -1.19 5.49 8.66
N PRO A 40 -0.85 6.11 7.51
CA PRO A 40 -0.63 5.37 6.27
C PRO A 40 0.36 4.24 6.57
N GLY A 41 -0.13 3.00 6.52
CA GLY A 41 0.65 1.82 6.90
C GLY A 41 1.97 1.85 6.17
N GLN A 42 3.07 1.78 6.93
CA GLN A 42 4.39 1.69 6.32
C GLN A 42 4.39 0.47 5.41
N ILE A 43 4.66 0.68 4.11
CA ILE A 43 4.80 -0.42 3.16
C ILE A 43 6.00 -1.24 3.66
N PRO A 44 5.82 -2.56 3.93
CA PRO A 44 6.87 -3.36 4.50
C PRO A 44 8.04 -3.52 3.51
N GLU A 45 9.24 -3.69 4.06
CA GLU A 45 10.43 -3.92 3.24
C GLU A 45 10.30 -5.26 2.50
N LEU A 46 10.59 -5.21 1.21
CA LEU A 46 10.54 -6.36 0.33
C LEU A 46 11.90 -7.04 0.32
N ASN A 47 11.91 -8.37 0.49
CA ASN A 47 13.07 -9.21 0.28
C ASN A 47 12.69 -10.41 -0.59
N ALA A 48 13.68 -11.18 -1.02
CA ALA A 48 13.46 -12.33 -1.90
C ALA A 48 12.48 -13.36 -1.31
N SER A 49 12.47 -13.56 0.02
CA SER A 49 11.56 -14.52 0.66
C SER A 49 10.10 -14.04 0.58
N SER A 50 9.83 -12.79 0.96
CA SER A 50 8.47 -12.23 0.89
C SER A 50 7.97 -12.07 -0.54
N PHE A 51 8.85 -11.74 -1.49
CA PHE A 51 8.55 -11.74 -2.91
C PHE A 51 8.11 -13.13 -3.40
N ASN A 52 8.93 -14.16 -3.16
CA ASN A 52 8.64 -15.53 -3.60
C ASN A 52 7.35 -16.08 -2.98
N GLN A 53 7.08 -15.76 -1.70
CA GLN A 53 5.83 -16.14 -1.05
C GLN A 53 4.61 -15.54 -1.76
N ALA A 54 4.65 -14.25 -2.09
CA ALA A 54 3.57 -13.57 -2.78
C ALA A 54 3.37 -14.08 -4.20
N LEU A 55 4.48 -14.30 -4.93
CA LEU A 55 4.45 -14.88 -6.28
C LEU A 55 3.79 -16.26 -6.28
N ASN A 56 4.21 -17.14 -5.35
CA ASN A 56 3.61 -18.47 -5.21
C ASN A 56 2.11 -18.42 -4.86
N GLN A 57 1.70 -17.45 -4.04
CA GLN A 57 0.29 -17.25 -3.70
C GLN A 57 -0.53 -16.83 -4.93
N TRP A 58 -0.01 -15.91 -5.73
CA TRP A 58 -0.62 -15.50 -6.99
C TRP A 58 -0.72 -16.66 -7.97
N ASP A 59 0.38 -17.40 -8.19
CA ASP A 59 0.40 -18.53 -9.12
C ASP A 59 -0.59 -19.63 -8.73
N SER A 60 -0.78 -19.86 -7.42
CA SER A 60 -1.74 -20.85 -6.91
C SER A 60 -3.20 -20.45 -7.11
N ASN A 61 -3.49 -19.14 -7.22
CA ASN A 61 -4.85 -18.61 -7.33
C ASN A 61 -5.01 -17.70 -8.55
N ARG A 62 -4.26 -17.98 -9.61
CA ARG A 62 -4.10 -17.06 -10.75
C ARG A 62 -5.46 -16.74 -11.37
N LEU A 63 -5.76 -15.45 -11.42
CA LEU A 63 -6.97 -14.94 -12.05
C LEU A 63 -6.70 -14.71 -13.53
N MET A 64 -7.56 -15.25 -14.38
CA MET A 64 -7.42 -15.14 -15.84
C MET A 64 -8.18 -13.94 -16.43
N ASN A 65 -9.16 -13.41 -15.69
CA ASN A 65 -10.07 -12.37 -16.16
C ASN A 65 -10.19 -11.28 -15.10
N TYR A 66 -9.65 -10.09 -15.37
CA TYR A 66 -9.73 -8.96 -14.46
C TYR A 66 -9.48 -7.60 -15.14
N GLU A 67 -9.96 -6.54 -14.52
CA GLU A 67 -9.55 -5.16 -14.77
C GLU A 67 -8.74 -4.65 -13.58
N ILE A 68 -7.60 -4.00 -13.86
CA ILE A 68 -6.75 -3.39 -12.85
C ILE A 68 -6.51 -1.92 -13.19
N GLU A 69 -6.65 -1.05 -12.20
CA GLU A 69 -6.28 0.36 -12.26
C GLU A 69 -5.18 0.65 -11.25
N ILE A 70 -4.12 1.32 -11.71
CA ILE A 70 -2.97 1.66 -10.89
C ILE A 70 -2.62 3.14 -11.06
N THR A 71 -2.19 3.76 -9.96
CA THR A 71 -1.57 5.08 -9.98
C THR A 71 -0.07 4.91 -9.81
N VAL A 72 0.70 5.52 -10.71
CA VAL A 72 2.16 5.49 -10.71
C VAL A 72 2.69 6.89 -10.39
N GLN A 73 3.71 6.95 -9.55
CA GLN A 73 4.54 8.13 -9.27
C GLN A 73 5.99 7.82 -9.63
N GLY A 74 6.76 8.85 -9.98
CA GLY A 74 8.15 8.72 -10.41
C GLY A 74 8.37 9.46 -11.72
N ARG A 75 9.20 8.89 -12.61
CA ARG A 75 9.59 9.53 -13.87
C ARG A 75 8.41 9.79 -14.84
N GLN A 76 7.44 8.88 -14.90
CA GLN A 76 6.24 9.01 -15.73
C GLN A 76 5.00 8.82 -14.87
N PRO A 77 4.60 9.85 -14.10
CA PRO A 77 3.46 9.74 -13.22
C PRO A 77 2.17 9.71 -14.04
N GLY A 78 1.19 8.96 -13.54
CA GLY A 78 -0.11 8.88 -14.18
C GLY A 78 -0.88 7.64 -13.77
N ARG A 79 -2.00 7.42 -14.44
CA ARG A 79 -2.89 6.29 -14.19
C ARG A 79 -2.84 5.33 -15.36
N TYR A 80 -2.64 4.05 -15.04
CA TYR A 80 -2.83 2.97 -16.00
C TYR A 80 -4.11 2.21 -15.69
N ARG A 81 -4.79 1.77 -16.74
CA ARG A 81 -5.89 0.81 -16.66
C ARG A 81 -5.60 -0.32 -17.63
N THR A 82 -5.71 -1.56 -17.17
CA THR A 82 -5.42 -2.74 -17.98
C THR A 82 -6.55 -3.73 -17.82
N THR A 83 -7.04 -4.27 -18.94
CA THR A 83 -7.99 -5.39 -18.94
C THR A 83 -7.28 -6.65 -19.41
N VAL A 84 -7.44 -7.72 -18.64
CA VAL A 84 -6.91 -9.04 -18.92
C VAL A 84 -8.07 -10.00 -19.12
N GLN A 85 -8.02 -10.77 -20.21
CA GLN A 85 -8.97 -11.84 -20.53
C GLN A 85 -8.19 -13.08 -20.94
N ASP A 86 -8.61 -14.24 -20.43
CA ASP A 86 -7.93 -15.53 -20.65
C ASP A 86 -6.41 -15.49 -20.35
N GLY A 87 -6.01 -14.67 -19.39
CA GLY A 87 -4.61 -14.49 -18.99
C GLY A 87 -3.79 -13.57 -19.90
N GLU A 88 -4.40 -13.01 -20.95
CA GLU A 88 -3.77 -12.13 -21.91
C GLU A 88 -4.28 -10.69 -21.79
N VAL A 89 -3.40 -9.71 -22.04
CA VAL A 89 -3.80 -8.30 -22.04
C VAL A 89 -4.58 -7.97 -23.32
N VAL A 90 -5.84 -7.57 -23.17
CA VAL A 90 -6.71 -7.21 -24.30
C VAL A 90 -6.80 -5.70 -24.53
N SER A 91 -6.62 -4.90 -23.47
CA SER A 91 -6.57 -3.46 -23.56
C SER A 91 -5.69 -2.87 -22.45
N ALA A 92 -5.05 -1.75 -22.74
CA ALA A 92 -4.42 -0.93 -21.72
C ALA A 92 -4.50 0.56 -22.08
N GLU A 93 -4.58 1.41 -21.07
CA GLU A 93 -4.66 2.86 -21.21
C GLU A 93 -3.65 3.55 -20.30
N PHE A 94 -3.14 4.71 -20.72
CA PHE A 94 -2.39 5.65 -19.89
C PHE A 94 -3.06 7.02 -19.92
N ASN A 95 -3.51 7.50 -18.76
CA ASN A 95 -4.27 8.75 -18.63
C ASN A 95 -5.43 8.83 -19.64
N ASN A 96 -6.19 7.73 -19.79
CA ASN A 96 -7.31 7.54 -20.73
C ASN A 96 -6.92 7.53 -22.23
N ASN A 97 -5.64 7.39 -22.56
CA ASN A 97 -5.18 7.20 -23.93
C ASN A 97 -4.81 5.74 -24.14
N ALA A 98 -5.33 5.10 -25.18
CA ALA A 98 -5.03 3.72 -25.49
C ALA A 98 -3.52 3.52 -25.74
N LEU A 99 -2.97 2.47 -25.13
CA LEU A 99 -1.62 2.00 -25.38
C LEU A 99 -1.65 0.97 -26.50
N THR A 100 -0.73 1.08 -27.45
CA THR A 100 -0.64 0.17 -28.61
C THR A 100 0.60 -0.70 -28.59
N ASN A 101 1.59 -0.40 -27.74
CA ASN A 101 2.80 -1.20 -27.63
C ASN A 101 2.57 -2.41 -26.71
N PRO A 102 2.65 -3.66 -27.22
CA PRO A 102 2.36 -4.86 -26.43
C PRO A 102 3.22 -4.99 -25.18
N ARG A 103 4.49 -4.57 -25.24
CA ARG A 103 5.38 -4.61 -24.08
C ARG A 103 4.86 -3.70 -22.97
N THR A 104 4.53 -2.45 -23.30
CA THR A 104 3.98 -1.48 -22.33
C THR A 104 2.62 -1.88 -21.80
N MET A 105 1.76 -2.47 -22.65
CA MET A 105 0.46 -3.01 -22.23
C MET A 105 0.63 -4.11 -21.17
N SER A 106 1.55 -5.06 -21.40
CA SER A 106 1.76 -6.19 -20.50
C SER A 106 2.39 -5.80 -19.15
N THR A 107 3.12 -4.68 -19.07
CA THR A 107 3.80 -4.23 -17.84
C THR A 107 2.84 -4.04 -16.68
N TRP A 108 1.62 -3.59 -16.96
CA TRP A 108 0.63 -3.24 -15.93
C TRP A 108 -0.46 -4.30 -15.75
N THR A 109 -0.13 -5.54 -16.12
CA THR A 109 -0.82 -6.75 -15.64
C THR A 109 -0.21 -7.18 -14.31
N VAL A 110 -0.88 -8.05 -13.55
CA VAL A 110 -0.31 -8.58 -12.29
C VAL A 110 1.02 -9.30 -12.55
N ASP A 111 1.10 -10.10 -13.62
CA ASP A 111 2.34 -10.78 -14.02
C ASP A 111 3.44 -9.80 -14.44
N GLY A 112 3.08 -8.73 -15.15
CA GLY A 112 4.01 -7.67 -15.52
C GLY A 112 4.56 -6.90 -14.31
N MET A 113 3.72 -6.67 -13.31
CA MET A 113 4.13 -6.06 -12.03
C MET A 113 5.08 -6.98 -11.26
N PHE A 114 4.76 -8.27 -11.14
CA PHE A 114 5.68 -9.25 -10.53
C PHE A 114 7.02 -9.32 -11.26
N ARG A 115 7.02 -9.32 -12.60
CA ARG A 115 8.25 -9.30 -13.40
C ARG A 115 9.09 -8.04 -13.14
N THR A 116 8.44 -6.89 -12.99
CA THR A 116 9.12 -5.63 -12.64
C THR A 116 9.77 -5.73 -11.27
N ILE A 117 9.05 -6.24 -10.28
CA ILE A 117 9.56 -6.45 -8.92
C ILE A 117 10.70 -7.48 -8.92
N ASP A 118 10.59 -8.57 -9.67
CA ASP A 118 11.64 -9.60 -9.78
C ASP A 118 12.96 -8.97 -10.26
N TYR A 119 12.92 -8.18 -11.35
CA TYR A 119 14.12 -7.48 -11.83
C TYR A 119 14.75 -6.60 -10.76
N ASP A 120 13.95 -5.86 -9.99
CA ASP A 120 14.46 -5.02 -8.92
C ASP A 120 15.00 -5.84 -7.73
N VAL A 121 14.38 -6.96 -7.37
CA VAL A 121 14.87 -7.90 -6.35
C VAL A 121 16.21 -8.51 -6.78
N GLN A 122 16.33 -8.93 -8.05
CA GLN A 122 17.60 -9.41 -8.60
C GLN A 122 18.66 -8.31 -8.65
N ASP A 123 18.31 -7.06 -9.01
CA ASP A 123 19.21 -5.91 -8.94
C ASP A 123 19.72 -5.72 -7.50
N GLN A 124 18.82 -5.76 -6.51
CA GLN A 124 19.19 -5.63 -5.09
C GLN A 124 20.17 -6.72 -4.63
N LEU A 125 19.96 -7.97 -5.06
CA LEU A 125 20.80 -9.12 -4.68
C LEU A 125 22.18 -9.12 -5.34
N ASN A 126 22.29 -8.55 -6.54
CA ASN A 126 23.53 -8.56 -7.33
C ASN A 126 24.30 -7.23 -7.27
N ARG A 127 23.87 -6.29 -6.41
CA ARG A 127 24.50 -4.98 -6.26
C ARG A 127 25.87 -5.06 -5.60
N ASP A 128 26.78 -4.23 -6.10
CA ASP A 128 28.09 -4.03 -5.50
C ASP A 128 28.01 -3.00 -4.36
N ALA A 129 28.97 -3.03 -3.44
CA ALA A 129 29.01 -2.10 -2.30
C ALA A 129 29.22 -0.63 -2.72
N GLN A 130 29.71 -0.39 -3.94
CA GLN A 130 29.87 0.94 -4.51
C GLN A 130 28.60 1.48 -5.19
N ASP A 131 27.63 0.61 -5.48
CA ASP A 131 26.36 1.04 -6.05
C ASP A 131 25.55 1.81 -5.00
N PRO A 132 24.72 2.78 -5.42
CA PRO A 132 23.84 3.48 -4.48
C PRO A 132 22.92 2.49 -3.75
N GLU A 133 22.43 2.82 -2.56
CA GLU A 133 21.52 1.91 -1.86
C GLU A 133 20.18 1.78 -2.61
N LEU A 134 19.67 0.54 -2.74
CA LEU A 134 18.35 0.24 -3.30
C LEU A 134 17.45 -0.34 -2.21
N THR A 135 16.43 0.42 -1.83
CA THR A 135 15.39 -0.01 -0.89
C THR A 135 14.14 -0.37 -1.68
N LEU A 136 13.65 -1.60 -1.48
CA LEU A 136 12.42 -2.09 -2.06
C LEU A 136 11.37 -2.29 -0.97
N ARG A 137 10.14 -1.86 -1.24
CA ARG A 137 9.00 -2.07 -0.34
C ARG A 137 7.80 -2.49 -1.16
N ALA A 138 7.03 -3.46 -0.66
CA ALA A 138 5.81 -3.89 -1.32
C ALA A 138 4.75 -4.33 -0.32
N GLU A 139 3.50 -4.07 -0.65
CA GLU A 139 2.33 -4.63 0.03
C GLU A 139 1.61 -5.52 -0.98
N PHE A 140 1.31 -6.76 -0.62
CA PHE A 140 0.58 -7.71 -1.47
C PHE A 140 -0.83 -7.90 -0.94
N ASN A 141 -1.79 -8.05 -1.86
CA ASN A 141 -3.17 -8.30 -1.48
C ASN A 141 -3.28 -9.64 -0.75
N PRO A 142 -3.88 -9.69 0.45
CA PRO A 142 -3.89 -10.91 1.27
C PRO A 142 -4.77 -12.02 0.69
N GLN A 143 -5.76 -11.69 -0.15
CA GLN A 143 -6.69 -12.65 -0.72
C GLN A 143 -6.14 -13.27 -2.01
N TYR A 144 -5.65 -12.45 -2.91
CA TYR A 144 -5.26 -12.86 -4.27
C TYR A 144 -3.74 -12.88 -4.49
N GLY A 145 -2.95 -12.25 -3.63
CA GLY A 145 -1.48 -12.23 -3.73
C GLY A 145 -0.89 -11.19 -4.69
N TYR A 146 -1.70 -10.44 -5.46
CA TYR A 146 -1.16 -9.44 -6.40
C TYR A 146 -0.43 -8.28 -5.68
N PRO A 147 0.56 -7.61 -6.32
CA PRO A 147 1.24 -6.47 -5.72
C PRO A 147 0.30 -5.26 -5.63
N GLN A 148 -0.15 -4.93 -4.42
CA GLN A 148 -1.11 -3.86 -4.16
C GLN A 148 -0.42 -2.49 -4.07
N LYS A 149 0.75 -2.43 -3.45
CA LYS A 149 1.62 -1.24 -3.43
C LYS A 149 3.06 -1.65 -3.66
N TYR A 150 3.82 -0.78 -4.31
CA TYR A 150 5.25 -0.98 -4.50
C TYR A 150 5.98 0.35 -4.43
N GLN A 151 7.18 0.32 -3.87
CA GLN A 151 8.08 1.45 -3.79
C GLN A 151 9.51 0.99 -4.05
N ARG A 152 10.13 1.59 -5.07
CA ARG A 152 11.55 1.46 -5.42
C ARG A 152 12.23 2.79 -5.10
N ILE A 153 13.16 2.77 -4.16
CA ILE A 153 13.97 3.94 -3.79
C ILE A 153 15.43 3.60 -4.07
N GLN A 154 16.03 4.30 -5.03
CA GLN A 154 17.47 4.23 -5.25
C GLN A 154 18.10 5.52 -4.77
N TRP A 155 18.72 5.47 -3.59
CA TRP A 155 19.23 6.66 -2.92
C TRP A 155 20.27 7.39 -3.78
N GLY A 156 20.12 8.71 -3.93
CA GLY A 156 21.00 9.51 -4.79
C GLY A 156 20.73 9.38 -6.30
N SER A 157 19.61 8.75 -6.70
CA SER A 157 19.16 8.65 -8.09
C SER A 157 17.77 9.26 -8.27
N LEU A 158 17.45 9.69 -9.49
CA LEU A 158 16.08 10.07 -9.88
C LEU A 158 15.20 8.87 -10.24
N ASN A 159 15.73 7.65 -10.11
CA ASN A 159 15.03 6.40 -10.43
C ASN A 159 14.14 5.94 -9.26
N GLU A 160 13.30 6.83 -8.75
CA GLU A 160 12.26 6.47 -7.80
C GLU A 160 10.98 6.10 -8.55
N LEU A 161 10.34 5.02 -8.11
CA LEU A 161 9.08 4.53 -8.67
C LEU A 161 8.19 4.07 -7.52
N THR A 162 6.97 4.60 -7.48
CA THR A 162 5.93 4.12 -6.58
C THR A 162 4.70 3.79 -7.41
N TRP A 163 4.03 2.69 -7.09
CA TRP A 163 2.67 2.48 -7.59
C TRP A 163 1.73 1.97 -6.51
N GLU A 164 0.45 2.23 -6.72
CA GLU A 164 -0.65 1.73 -5.90
C GLU A 164 -1.79 1.28 -6.79
N VAL A 165 -2.32 0.08 -6.53
CA VAL A 165 -3.54 -0.43 -7.14
C VAL A 165 -4.74 0.30 -6.54
N THR A 166 -5.40 1.12 -7.35
CA THR A 166 -6.58 1.91 -6.94
C THR A 166 -7.88 1.18 -7.19
N ARG A 167 -7.90 0.21 -8.13
CA ARG A 167 -9.06 -0.65 -8.43
C ARG A 167 -8.59 -2.00 -8.95
N PHE A 168 -9.24 -3.07 -8.49
CA PHE A 168 -9.02 -4.43 -8.99
C PHE A 168 -10.37 -5.15 -9.02
N GLU A 169 -10.83 -5.53 -10.21
CA GLU A 169 -12.13 -6.15 -10.40
C GLU A 169 -12.00 -7.43 -11.20
N ILE A 170 -12.55 -8.52 -10.67
CA ILE A 170 -12.63 -9.79 -11.38
C ILE A 170 -13.76 -9.70 -12.39
N THR A 171 -13.46 -10.00 -13.65
CA THR A 171 -14.44 -9.99 -14.73
C THR A 171 -14.90 -11.43 -15.02
N ALA A 172 -16.18 -11.57 -15.39
CA ALA A 172 -16.66 -12.86 -15.87
C ALA A 172 -16.06 -13.15 -17.26
N PRO A 173 -15.77 -14.41 -17.59
CA PRO A 173 -15.45 -14.78 -18.97
C PRO A 173 -16.64 -14.41 -19.87
N GLU A 174 -16.37 -13.86 -21.05
CA GLU A 174 -17.41 -13.69 -22.08
C GLU A 174 -17.84 -15.09 -22.54
N LEU A 175 -19.15 -15.37 -22.44
CA LEU A 175 -19.76 -16.65 -22.81
C LEU A 175 -19.98 -16.76 -24.33
#